data_AF-A0A2P7B436-F1
#
_entry.id   AF-A0A2P7B436-F1
#
_cell.length_a   1.000
_cell.length_b   1.000
_cell.length_c   1.000
_cell.angle_alpha   90.00
_cell.angle_beta   90.00
_cell.angle_gamma   90.00
#
_symmetry.space_group_name_H-M   'P 1'
#
loop_
_entity.id
_entity.type
_entity.pdbx_description
1 polymer ?
#
loop_
_entity_poly.entity_id
_entity_poly.type
_entity_poly.pdbx_seq_one_letter_code
_entity_poly.pdbx_strand_id
1 'polypeptide(L)' 'MLQHLFDQLTYSEDDWQIMMCAHIRACEMLGVHPGYYEHKDRLARTIMKLFDKGGRDLEIIASIAAHRETIMVRLLSTRH' A
#
# COMPACT_ATOMS: atom_id res chain seq x y z
N MET A 1 -18.69 -2.54 -25.40
CA MET A 1 -17.27 -2.10 -25.44
C MET A 1 -16.87 -1.21 -24.24
N LEU A 2 -17.79 -0.81 -23.36
CA LEU A 2 -17.47 -0.06 -22.12
C LEU A 2 -17.18 -0.96 -20.91
N GLN A 3 -17.80 -2.14 -20.81
CA GLN A 3 -17.60 -3.07 -19.67
C GLN A 3 -16.13 -3.48 -19.47
N HIS A 4 -15.42 -3.85 -20.54
CA HIS A 4 -14.00 -4.21 -20.46
C HIS A 4 -13.08 -3.05 -20.01
N LEU A 5 -13.49 -1.79 -20.23
CA LEU A 5 -12.71 -0.62 -19.79
C LEU A 5 -12.91 -0.36 -18.30
N PHE A 6 -14.12 -0.59 -17.78
CA PHE A 6 -14.41 -0.47 -16.36
C PHE A 6 -13.74 -1.59 -15.55
N ASP A 7 -13.75 -2.82 -16.04
CA ASP A 7 -13.02 -3.93 -15.40
C ASP A 7 -11.50 -3.68 -15.32
N GLN A 8 -10.94 -2.85 -16.20
CA GLN A 8 -9.54 -2.40 -16.14
C GLN A 8 -9.28 -1.26 -15.15
N LEU A 9 -10.33 -0.54 -14.71
CA LEU A 9 -10.23 0.66 -13.88
C LEU A 9 -10.61 0.40 -12.41
N THR A 10 -11.20 -0.76 -12.12
CA THR A 10 -11.58 -1.18 -10.77
C THR A 10 -10.90 -2.48 -10.39
N TYR A 11 -10.24 -2.48 -9.24
CA TYR A 11 -9.73 -3.69 -8.61
C TYR A 11 -10.86 -4.69 -8.37
N SER A 12 -10.60 -5.98 -8.59
CA SER A 12 -11.50 -7.02 -8.13
C SER A 12 -11.54 -7.06 -6.59
N GLU A 13 -12.52 -7.74 -6.02
CA GLU A 13 -12.59 -7.95 -4.56
C GLU A 13 -11.35 -8.68 -4.03
N ASP A 14 -10.83 -9.65 -4.79
CA ASP A 14 -9.60 -10.38 -4.45
C ASP A 14 -8.37 -9.47 -4.49
N ASP A 15 -8.25 -8.63 -5.52
CA ASP A 15 -7.16 -7.65 -5.62
C ASP A 15 -7.22 -6.65 -4.47
N TRP A 16 -8.43 -6.18 -4.14
CA TRP A 16 -8.67 -5.31 -2.99
C TRP A 16 -8.25 -5.98 -1.69
N GLN A 17 -8.59 -7.25 -1.50
CA GLN A 17 -8.25 -8.01 -0.30
C GLN A 17 -6.73 -8.14 -0.14
N ILE A 18 -6.00 -8.43 -1.23
CA ILE A 18 -4.53 -8.48 -1.21
C ILE A 18 -3.95 -7.14 -0.77
N MET A 19 -4.42 -6.03 -1.37
CA MET A 19 -3.92 -4.70 -1.04
C MET A 19 -4.29 -4.26 0.39
N MET A 20 -5.49 -4.57 0.86
CA MET A 20 -5.93 -4.26 2.22
C MET A 20 -5.11 -5.04 3.24
N CYS A 21 -4.90 -6.34 3.04
CA CYS A 21 -4.07 -7.14 3.93
C CYS A 21 -2.60 -6.71 3.90
N ALA A 22 -2.07 -6.33 2.72
CA ALA A 22 -0.73 -5.76 2.61
C ALA A 22 -0.61 -4.42 3.37
N HIS A 23 -1.68 -3.63 3.43
CA HIS A 23 -1.70 -2.36 4.17
C HIS A 23 -1.65 -2.58 5.67
N ILE A 24 -2.51 -3.48 6.18
CA ILE A 24 -2.50 -3.87 7.59
C ILE A 24 -1.12 -4.40 7.96
N ARG A 25 -0.56 -5.29 7.13
CA ARG A 25 0.76 -5.89 7.35
C ARG A 25 1.89 -4.85 7.34
N ALA A 26 1.86 -3.89 6.42
CA ALA A 26 2.83 -2.81 6.39
C ALA A 26 2.74 -1.92 7.66
N CYS A 27 1.54 -1.65 8.16
CA CYS A 27 1.35 -0.91 9.41
C CYS A 27 1.89 -1.68 10.62
N GLU A 28 1.67 -3.00 10.69
CA GLU A 28 2.28 -3.86 11.71
C GLU A 28 3.81 -3.77 11.69
N MET A 29 4.42 -3.86 10.51
CA MET A 29 5.88 -3.74 10.33
C MET A 29 6.42 -2.37 10.77
N LEU A 30 5.63 -1.32 10.59
CA LEU A 30 5.95 0.04 11.02
C LEU A 30 5.67 0.27 12.52
N GLY A 31 5.02 -0.68 13.21
CA GLY A 31 4.63 -0.54 14.61
C GLY A 31 3.53 0.52 14.82
N VAL A 32 2.71 0.79 13.80
CA VAL A 32 1.64 1.80 13.84
C VAL A 32 0.27 1.17 13.66
N HIS A 33 -0.76 1.79 14.21
CA HIS A 33 -2.12 1.32 14.04
C HIS A 33 -2.70 1.74 12.67
N PRO A 34 -3.24 0.82 11.83
CA PRO A 34 -3.72 1.14 10.48
C PRO A 34 -4.76 2.26 10.42
N GLY A 35 -5.66 2.33 11.40
CA GLY A 35 -6.73 3.33 11.46
C GLY A 35 -6.27 4.74 11.86
N TYR A 36 -5.18 4.84 12.63
CA TYR A 36 -4.70 6.08 13.25
C TYR A 36 -3.39 6.60 12.68
N TYR A 37 -2.76 5.83 11.80
CA TYR A 37 -1.53 6.26 11.17
C TYR A 37 -1.78 7.51 10.32
N GLU A 38 -1.09 8.60 10.64
CA GLU A 38 -1.25 9.91 9.99
C GLU A 38 -1.09 9.83 8.47
N HIS A 39 -0.26 8.90 8.00
CA HIS A 39 0.07 8.75 6.58
C HIS A 39 -0.54 7.51 5.93
N LYS A 40 -1.61 6.95 6.52
CA LYS A 40 -2.30 5.74 6.04
C LYS A 40 -2.70 5.81 4.56
N ASP A 41 -3.15 6.98 4.07
CA ASP A 41 -3.57 7.15 2.67
C ASP A 41 -2.37 7.11 1.71
N ARG A 42 -1.23 7.66 2.13
CA ARG A 42 0.01 7.62 1.34
C ARG A 42 0.56 6.20 1.27
N LEU A 43 0.53 5.48 2.39
CA LEU A 43 0.91 4.08 2.45
C LEU A 43 0.01 3.23 1.54
N ALA A 44 -1.31 3.41 1.60
CA ALA A 44 -2.27 2.74 0.73
C ALA A 44 -2.01 3.01 -0.76
N ARG A 45 -1.76 4.27 -1.15
CA ARG A 45 -1.38 4.61 -2.53
C ARG A 45 -0.07 3.95 -2.97
N THR A 46 0.88 3.75 -2.05
CA THR A 46 2.14 3.05 -2.36
C THR A 46 1.89 1.57 -2.64
N ILE A 47 1.02 0.94 -1.85
CA ILE A 47 0.61 -0.45 -2.02
C ILE A 47 -0.11 -0.65 -3.36
N MET A 48 -1.09 0.21 -3.68
CA MET A 48 -1.76 0.20 -4.99
C MET A 48 -0.75 0.27 -6.14
N LYS A 49 0.20 1.20 -6.08
CA LYS A 49 1.26 1.32 -7.12
C LYS A 49 2.18 0.10 -7.22
N LEU A 50 2.43 -0.61 -6.11
CA LEU A 50 3.23 -1.84 -6.13
C LEU A 50 2.43 -2.98 -6.74
N PHE A 51 1.14 -3.06 -6.41
CA PHE A 51 0.21 -4.02 -6.97
C PHE A 51 0.03 -3.81 -8.49
N ASP A 52 -0.18 -2.57 -8.94
CA ASP A 52 -0.34 -2.23 -10.37
C ASP A 52 0.89 -2.59 -11.21
N LYS A 53 2.07 -2.64 -10.59
CA LYS A 53 3.32 -3.07 -11.24
C LYS A 53 3.46 -4.58 -11.36
N GLY A 54 2.43 -5.35 -11.03
CA GLY A 54 2.42 -6.81 -11.06
C GLY A 54 2.81 -7.47 -9.74
N GLY A 55 2.98 -6.69 -8.66
CA GLY A 55 3.08 -7.26 -7.32
C GLY A 55 1.80 -8.00 -6.98
N ARG A 56 1.88 -9.28 -6.63
CA ARG A 56 0.73 -10.09 -6.17
C ARG A 56 0.97 -10.75 -4.82
N ASP A 57 2.22 -10.83 -4.39
CA ASP A 57 2.58 -11.34 -3.09
C ASP A 57 2.41 -10.25 -2.02
N LEU A 58 1.53 -10.54 -1.07
CA LEU A 58 1.18 -9.66 0.04
C LEU A 58 2.40 -9.25 0.87
N GLU A 59 3.25 -10.20 1.26
CA GLU A 59 4.35 -9.94 2.19
C GLU A 59 5.44 -9.11 1.49
N ILE A 60 5.69 -9.38 0.21
CA ILE A 60 6.59 -8.57 -0.61
C ILE A 60 6.08 -7.14 -0.74
N ILE A 61 4.79 -6.95 -1.07
CA ILE A 61 4.19 -5.61 -1.21
C ILE A 61 4.27 -4.86 0.13
N ALA A 62 3.90 -5.51 1.23
CA ALA A 62 3.91 -4.93 2.58
C ALA A 62 5.33 -4.52 3.00
N SER A 63 6.32 -5.40 2.81
CA SER A 63 7.71 -5.15 3.15
C SER A 63 8.29 -3.96 2.38
N ILE A 64 8.07 -3.90 1.06
CA ILE A 64 8.55 -2.78 0.23
C ILE A 64 7.85 -1.48 0.63
N ALA A 65 6.55 -1.52 0.89
CA ALA A 65 5.78 -0.34 1.30
C ALA A 65 6.26 0.21 2.66
N ALA A 66 6.40 -0.66 3.66
CA ALA A 66 6.90 -0.29 4.99
C ALA A 66 8.34 0.25 4.93
N HIS A 67 9.21 -0.38 4.14
CA HIS A 67 10.58 0.09 3.95
C HIS A 67 10.62 1.49 3.34
N ARG A 68 9.83 1.75 2.28
CA ARG A 68 9.73 3.06 1.66
C ARG A 68 9.20 4.12 2.61
N GLU A 69 8.17 3.79 3.38
CA GLU A 69 7.58 4.70 4.36
C GLU A 69 8.57 5.05 5.47
N THR A 70 9.35 4.07 5.95
CA THR A 70 10.41 4.30 6.94
C THR A 70 11.46 5.29 6.45
N ILE A 71 11.92 5.13 5.20
CA ILE A 71 12.88 6.07 4.58
C ILE A 71 12.26 7.46 4.48
N MET A 72 11.00 7.55 4.03
CA MET A 72 10.31 8.82 3.84
C MET A 72 10.12 9.58 5.16
N VAL A 73 9.67 8.91 6.22
CA VAL A 73 9.51 9.49 7.56
C VAL A 73 10.86 10.01 8.09
N ARG A 74 11.94 9.23 7.92
CA ARG A 74 13.30 9.67 8.32
C ARG A 74 13.76 10.92 7.57
N LEU A 75 13.55 10.96 6.25
CA LEU A 75 13.91 12.12 5.42
C LEU A 75 13.12 13.38 5.80
N LEU A 76 11.84 13.23 6.12
CA LEU A 76 11.00 14.34 6.59
C LEU A 76 11.44 14.83 7.98
N SER A 77 11.82 13.91 8.87
CA SER A 77 12.32 14.25 10.21
C SER A 77 13.69 14.95 10.20
N THR A 78 14.50 14.76 9.15
CA THR A 78 15.85 15.37 9.04
C THR A 78 15.81 16.76 8.40
N ARG A 79 14.65 17.18 7.88
CA ARG A 79 14.45 18.49 7.23
C ARG A 79 13.97 19.59 8.18
N HIS A 80 13.80 19.27 9.46
CA HIS A 80 13.51 20.20 10.55
C HIS A 80 14.75 20.41 11.41
#